data_AF-A0A9D7CXY9-F1
#
_entry.id   AF-A0A9D7CXY9-F1
#
_cell.length_a   1.000
_cell.length_b   1.000
_cell.length_c   1.000
_cell.angle_alpha   90.00
_cell.angle_beta   90.00
_cell.angle_gamma   90.00
#
_symmetry.space_group_name_H-M   'P 1'
#
loop_
_entity.id
_entity.type
_entity.pdbx_description
1 polymer ?
#
loop_
_entity_poly.entity_id
_entity_poly.type
_entity_poly.pdbx_seq_one_letter_code
_entity_poly.pdbx_strand_id
1 'polypeptide(L)'
;MRKRLLGCVVLVCALHSVGCRRASTVASTDAGAPMAAPLVLDAGRAAVEARARDAGARKHTATDRTAVVQALREGRSKAQKKDWVGALATFERGLVVVPEDATLLAETAWAAFQTKDLPKAEEAGKHALRATSAAPLRAQVLYTLGRVSDAKGDREAARKSYAASLALRDNAEVKRRLESAGGAPSAAEACAEADHTEAMCRCLLAHNELFLLGTKPVCRPLPVSLVLGTPRLTVLRWGAPEDDSGEAEYLLLARDGNVLRRVAELGRDYEPGALGVHNASKVVGGEMRKSGGRDVFVVRSDINNLDMNLAGLEECFDNRKQETVCALGEGTRPTRCVPVPVTAESGCGPGVEPEPGDLSAKELLKERSVDWKRTSLTLSWAVAPDGKLVVTKGAGDANAPTASAVGSFPLF
;
A
#
# COMPACT_ATOMS: atom_id res chain seq x y z
N MET A 1 -21.46 -40.63 52.57
CA MET A 1 -21.18 -39.65 53.65
C MET A 1 -20.01 -38.80 53.18
N ARG A 2 -19.98 -37.47 53.05
CA ARG A 2 -20.82 -36.33 53.44
C ARG A 2 -20.77 -35.29 52.29
N LYS A 3 -21.92 -34.69 52.00
CA LYS A 3 -22.14 -33.54 51.11
C LYS A 3 -21.55 -32.25 51.72
N ARG A 4 -21.09 -31.31 50.89
CA ARG A 4 -21.22 -29.86 51.15
C ARG A 4 -21.49 -29.10 49.84
N LEU A 5 -22.74 -28.67 49.70
CA LEU A 5 -23.20 -27.54 48.88
C LEU A 5 -22.97 -26.23 49.66
N LEU A 6 -22.61 -25.17 48.97
CA LEU A 6 -22.86 -23.75 49.30
C LEU A 6 -22.53 -22.98 48.00
N GLY A 7 -23.35 -22.10 47.41
CA GLY A 7 -24.49 -21.34 47.89
C GLY A 7 -24.29 -19.88 47.44
N CYS A 8 -25.16 -19.40 46.56
CA CYS A 8 -25.17 -18.10 45.87
C CYS A 8 -24.98 -16.85 46.75
N VAL A 9 -24.40 -15.78 46.18
CA VAL A 9 -24.90 -14.40 46.37
C VAL A 9 -24.77 -13.63 45.06
N VAL A 10 -25.92 -13.26 44.48
CA VAL A 10 -26.07 -12.27 43.41
C VAL A 10 -26.33 -10.93 44.09
N LEU A 11 -25.51 -9.91 43.83
CA LEU A 11 -25.74 -8.55 44.29
C LEU A 11 -26.24 -7.70 43.12
N VAL A 12 -27.54 -7.37 43.15
CA VAL A 12 -28.17 -6.37 42.29
C VAL A 12 -28.05 -5.01 42.99
N CYS A 13 -27.35 -4.06 42.39
CA CYS A 13 -27.41 -2.66 42.77
C CYS A 13 -28.12 -1.87 41.68
N ALA A 14 -29.40 -1.60 41.91
CA ALA A 14 -30.15 -0.53 41.26
C ALA A 14 -30.04 0.71 42.15
N LEU A 15 -29.48 1.80 41.64
CA LEU A 15 -29.60 3.11 42.25
C LEU A 15 -30.06 4.12 41.20
N HIS A 16 -31.24 4.66 41.49
CA HIS A 16 -31.87 5.79 40.84
C HIS A 16 -31.11 7.07 41.20
N SER A 17 -30.86 7.93 40.22
CA SER A 17 -30.60 9.34 40.47
C SER A 17 -31.41 10.18 39.50
N VAL A 18 -32.52 10.69 40.06
CA VAL A 18 -33.36 11.78 39.55
C VAL A 18 -32.52 13.06 39.62
N GLY A 19 -32.37 13.73 38.47
CA GLY A 19 -31.62 14.98 38.35
C GLY A 19 -32.34 15.96 37.42
N CYS A 20 -33.33 16.65 37.98
CA CYS A 20 -34.06 17.76 37.39
C CYS A 20 -33.11 18.95 37.15
N ARG A 21 -33.04 19.52 35.94
CA ARG A 21 -32.59 20.92 35.71
C ARG A 21 -33.09 21.51 34.39
N ARG A 22 -34.13 22.34 34.56
CA ARG A 22 -34.42 23.65 33.94
C ARG A 22 -34.16 23.83 32.44
N ALA A 23 -35.27 23.96 31.72
CA ALA A 23 -35.36 24.76 30.51
C ALA A 23 -35.02 26.23 30.81
N SER A 24 -34.10 26.80 30.03
CA SER A 24 -33.93 28.24 29.88
C SER A 24 -34.25 28.60 28.43
N THR A 25 -35.45 29.12 28.25
CA THR A 25 -35.84 29.94 27.11
C THR A 25 -35.13 31.29 27.20
N VAL A 26 -34.28 31.60 26.22
CA VAL A 26 -33.85 32.98 25.96
C VAL A 26 -34.25 33.29 24.53
N ALA A 27 -35.28 34.14 24.41
CA ALA A 27 -35.56 34.88 23.21
C ALA A 27 -34.48 35.96 23.05
N SER A 28 -33.87 36.04 21.87
CA SER A 28 -33.11 37.22 21.44
C SER A 28 -33.49 37.48 19.99
N THR A 29 -34.34 38.49 19.82
CA THR A 29 -34.43 39.29 18.61
C THR A 29 -33.19 40.18 18.56
N ASP A 30 -32.39 40.10 17.50
CA ASP A 30 -31.89 41.32 16.88
C ASP A 30 -31.45 41.12 15.43
N ALA A 31 -31.79 42.13 14.64
CA ALA A 31 -31.51 42.26 13.22
C ALA A 31 -30.02 42.57 12.98
N GLY A 32 -29.40 41.88 12.03
CA GLY A 32 -28.01 42.13 11.62
C GLY A 32 -27.78 41.75 10.16
N ALA A 33 -27.33 42.72 9.39
CA ALA A 33 -27.10 42.75 7.95
C ALA A 33 -26.40 41.51 7.32
N PRO A 34 -26.62 41.25 6.02
CA PRO A 34 -25.88 40.22 5.29
C PRO A 34 -24.42 40.65 5.09
N MET A 35 -23.48 39.94 5.74
CA MET A 35 -22.07 40.01 5.36
C MET A 35 -21.86 39.22 4.06
N ALA A 36 -21.60 39.95 2.98
CA ALA A 36 -21.03 39.39 1.76
C ALA A 36 -19.64 38.81 2.07
N ALA A 37 -19.48 37.50 1.88
CA ALA A 37 -18.19 36.83 1.93
C ALA A 37 -17.36 37.16 0.67
N PRO A 38 -16.01 37.25 0.78
CA PRO A 38 -15.16 37.61 -0.35
C PRO A 38 -14.96 36.41 -1.30
N LEU A 39 -15.40 36.57 -2.54
CA LEU A 39 -15.20 35.65 -3.69
C LEU A 39 -13.74 35.61 -4.22
N VAL A 40 -12.72 35.90 -3.41
CA VAL A 40 -11.35 36.14 -3.90
C VAL A 40 -10.41 34.92 -3.74
N LEU A 41 -10.86 33.83 -3.11
CA LEU A 41 -10.00 32.66 -2.85
C LEU A 41 -9.94 31.61 -3.99
N ASP A 42 -10.84 31.64 -4.98
CA ASP A 42 -10.90 30.60 -6.02
C ASP A 42 -9.96 30.87 -7.22
N ALA A 43 -9.72 32.14 -7.56
CA ALA A 43 -8.88 32.50 -8.71
C ALA A 43 -7.40 32.15 -8.49
N GLY A 44 -6.92 32.18 -7.24
CA GLY A 44 -5.54 31.84 -6.89
C GLY A 44 -5.22 30.35 -7.07
N ARG A 45 -6.16 29.47 -6.70
CA ARG A 45 -5.98 28.02 -6.79
C ARG A 45 -5.97 27.53 -8.24
N ALA A 46 -6.88 28.04 -9.07
CA ALA A 46 -6.92 27.70 -10.49
C ALA A 46 -5.65 28.15 -11.24
N ALA A 47 -5.08 29.31 -10.88
CA ALA A 47 -3.83 29.79 -11.48
C ALA A 47 -2.59 28.98 -11.04
N VAL A 48 -2.56 28.50 -9.79
CA VAL A 48 -1.51 27.60 -9.28
C VAL A 48 -1.61 26.23 -9.96
N GLU A 49 -2.82 25.67 -10.08
CA GLU A 49 -3.06 24.40 -10.77
C GLU A 49 -2.75 24.48 -12.27
N ALA A 50 -3.08 25.59 -12.94
CA ALA A 50 -2.74 25.80 -14.35
C ALA A 50 -1.23 25.91 -14.58
N ARG A 51 -0.50 26.60 -13.70
CA ARG A 51 0.98 26.68 -13.75
C ARG A 51 1.64 25.34 -13.46
N ALA A 52 1.08 24.52 -12.56
CA ALA A 52 1.57 23.18 -12.30
C ALA A 52 1.39 22.25 -13.52
N ARG A 53 0.26 22.36 -14.22
CA ARG A 53 -0.01 21.59 -15.47
C ARG A 53 0.95 21.97 -16.60
N ASP A 54 1.22 23.27 -16.78
CA ASP A 54 2.16 23.76 -17.81
C ASP A 54 3.61 23.38 -17.49
N ALA A 55 3.99 23.34 -16.20
CA ALA A 55 5.31 22.91 -15.75
C ALA A 55 5.54 21.40 -15.94
N GLY A 56 4.51 20.56 -15.78
CA GLY A 56 4.59 19.10 -15.98
C GLY A 56 4.70 18.68 -17.45
N ALA A 57 4.25 19.52 -18.40
CA ALA A 57 4.31 19.22 -19.83
C ALA A 57 5.64 19.62 -20.48
N ARG A 58 6.46 20.46 -19.82
CA ARG A 58 7.75 20.91 -20.36
C ARG A 58 8.79 19.81 -20.20
N LYS A 59 9.31 19.28 -21.31
CA LYS A 59 10.48 18.40 -21.31
C LYS A 59 11.65 19.11 -20.63
N HIS A 60 12.17 18.55 -19.54
CA HIS A 60 13.33 19.09 -18.83
C HIS A 60 14.56 19.07 -19.72
N THR A 61 15.27 20.21 -19.76
CA THR A 61 16.49 20.39 -20.54
C THR A 61 17.70 19.77 -19.83
N ALA A 62 18.81 19.62 -20.56
CA ALA A 62 20.08 19.21 -19.95
C ALA A 62 20.55 20.19 -18.85
N THR A 63 20.24 21.48 -19.00
CA THR A 63 20.51 22.51 -18.00
C THR A 63 19.68 22.29 -16.73
N ASP A 64 18.40 21.95 -16.87
CA ASP A 64 17.52 21.66 -15.72
C ASP A 64 18.03 20.45 -14.92
N ARG A 65 18.42 19.37 -15.63
CA ARG A 65 19.03 18.18 -15.01
C ARG A 65 20.32 18.52 -14.26
N THR A 66 21.16 19.37 -14.84
CA THR A 66 22.41 19.81 -14.21
C THR A 66 22.13 20.61 -12.93
N ALA A 67 21.12 21.49 -12.95
CA ALA A 67 20.70 22.27 -11.79
C ALA A 67 20.16 21.36 -10.66
N VAL A 68 19.34 20.36 -11.00
CA VAL A 68 18.85 19.36 -10.03
C VAL A 68 20.00 18.59 -9.39
N VAL A 69 20.95 18.08 -10.19
CA VAL A 69 22.12 17.34 -9.69
C VAL A 69 22.97 18.22 -8.76
N GLN A 70 23.15 19.50 -9.11
CA GLN A 70 23.87 20.46 -8.28
C GLN A 70 23.14 20.71 -6.95
N ALA A 71 21.83 20.94 -6.99
CA ALA A 71 21.01 21.14 -5.80
C ALA A 71 21.04 19.92 -4.87
N LEU A 72 20.93 18.70 -5.41
CA LEU A 72 21.06 17.47 -4.64
C LEU A 72 22.43 17.33 -3.98
N ARG A 73 23.51 17.61 -4.72
CA ARG A 73 24.89 17.54 -4.19
C ARG A 73 25.12 18.54 -3.08
N GLU A 74 24.75 19.81 -3.29
CA GLU A 74 24.92 20.87 -2.30
C GLU A 74 24.04 20.62 -1.06
N GLY A 75 22.76 20.27 -1.27
CA GLY A 75 21.83 20.00 -0.18
C GLY A 75 22.27 18.80 0.68
N ARG A 76 22.72 17.70 0.06
CA ARG A 76 23.29 16.55 0.78
C ARG A 76 24.55 16.90 1.57
N SER A 77 25.42 17.75 1.01
CA SER A 77 26.61 18.25 1.73
C SER A 77 26.23 19.04 2.99
N LYS A 78 25.20 19.88 2.92
CA LYS A 78 24.66 20.60 4.09
C LYS A 78 24.00 19.66 5.10
N ALA A 79 23.21 18.70 4.62
CA ALA A 79 22.58 17.66 5.45
C ALA A 79 23.61 16.82 6.22
N GLN A 80 24.72 16.42 5.57
CA GLN A 80 25.84 15.71 6.22
C GLN A 80 26.46 16.53 7.36
N LYS A 81 26.51 17.86 7.21
CA LYS A 81 26.95 18.81 8.24
C LYS A 81 25.87 19.15 9.27
N LYS A 82 24.70 18.47 9.21
CA LYS A 82 23.50 18.72 10.02
C LYS A 82 22.92 20.14 9.86
N ASP A 83 23.29 20.85 8.80
CA ASP A 83 22.66 22.10 8.40
C ASP A 83 21.36 21.78 7.64
N TRP A 84 20.34 21.33 8.39
CA TRP A 84 19.06 20.90 7.82
C TRP A 84 18.28 22.06 7.20
N VAL A 85 18.39 23.27 7.78
CA VAL A 85 17.75 24.48 7.24
C VAL A 85 18.37 24.86 5.90
N GLY A 86 19.71 24.88 5.82
CA GLY A 86 20.41 25.16 4.57
C GLY A 86 20.22 24.06 3.53
N ALA A 87 20.14 22.79 3.93
CA ALA A 87 19.81 21.67 3.04
C ALA A 87 18.41 21.83 2.45
N LEU A 88 17.40 22.07 3.30
CA LEU A 88 16.01 22.29 2.90
C LEU A 88 15.90 23.43 1.88
N ALA A 89 16.48 24.60 2.20
CA ALA A 89 16.49 25.74 1.28
C ALA A 89 17.20 25.45 -0.05
N THR A 90 18.14 24.50 -0.08
CA THR A 90 18.84 24.11 -1.31
C THR A 90 18.02 23.16 -2.16
N PHE A 91 17.35 22.18 -1.54
CA PHE A 91 16.44 21.28 -2.26
C PHE A 91 15.26 22.04 -2.86
N GLU A 92 14.70 23.01 -2.11
CA GLU A 92 13.62 23.87 -2.60
C GLU A 92 14.01 24.69 -3.83
N ARG A 93 15.26 25.21 -3.88
CA ARG A 93 15.76 25.86 -5.11
C ARG A 93 15.81 24.90 -6.29
N GLY A 94 16.15 23.63 -6.06
CA GLY A 94 16.07 22.59 -7.09
C GLY A 94 14.64 22.37 -7.57
N LEU A 95 13.67 22.33 -6.65
CA LEU A 95 12.25 22.14 -6.97
C LEU A 95 11.65 23.34 -7.72
N VAL A 96 12.21 24.54 -7.61
CA VAL A 96 11.81 25.67 -8.49
C VAL A 96 12.14 25.37 -9.96
N VAL A 97 13.19 24.61 -10.24
CA VAL A 97 13.59 24.24 -11.61
C VAL A 97 12.80 23.04 -12.11
N VAL A 98 12.68 22.00 -11.28
CA VAL A 98 11.92 20.77 -11.58
C VAL A 98 10.99 20.45 -10.40
N PRO A 99 9.74 20.95 -10.41
CA PRO A 99 8.82 20.83 -9.28
C PRO A 99 8.45 19.39 -8.91
N GLU A 100 8.44 18.49 -9.90
CA GLU A 100 8.06 17.08 -9.75
C GLU A 100 9.29 16.15 -9.66
N ASP A 101 10.49 16.67 -9.37
CA ASP A 101 11.65 15.81 -9.15
C ASP A 101 11.48 15.03 -7.85
N ALA A 102 11.17 13.75 -7.96
CA ALA A 102 10.84 12.91 -6.81
C ALA A 102 11.99 12.77 -5.80
N THR A 103 13.24 12.86 -6.26
CA THR A 103 14.41 12.76 -5.37
C THR A 103 14.52 14.03 -4.52
N LEU A 104 14.42 15.21 -5.13
CA LEU A 104 14.39 16.48 -4.42
C LEU A 104 13.19 16.57 -3.47
N LEU A 105 12.00 16.10 -3.86
CA LEU A 105 10.83 16.04 -3.00
C LEU A 105 11.07 15.12 -1.78
N ALA A 106 11.67 13.94 -1.99
CA ALA A 106 11.99 13.00 -0.91
C ALA A 106 13.03 13.57 0.07
N GLU A 107 14.07 14.24 -0.44
CA GLU A 107 15.12 14.88 0.37
C GLU A 107 14.57 16.12 1.10
N THR A 108 13.67 16.87 0.47
CA THR A 108 12.92 17.97 1.09
C THR A 108 12.07 17.45 2.25
N ALA A 109 11.34 16.34 2.07
CA ALA A 109 10.55 15.72 3.12
C ALA A 109 11.41 15.35 4.34
N TRP A 110 12.59 14.76 4.09
CA TRP A 110 13.52 14.40 5.15
C TRP A 110 14.11 15.62 5.86
N ALA A 111 14.58 16.63 5.12
CA ALA A 111 15.13 17.84 5.70
C ALA A 111 14.08 18.62 6.53
N ALA A 112 12.86 18.75 6.01
CA ALA A 112 11.74 19.37 6.72
C ALA A 112 11.38 18.62 8.01
N PHE A 113 11.41 17.28 8.00
CA PHE A 113 11.20 16.49 9.21
C PHE A 113 12.28 16.77 10.27
N GLN A 114 13.54 16.93 9.85
CA GLN A 114 14.64 17.25 10.76
C GLN A 114 14.54 18.66 11.35
N THR A 115 14.00 19.62 10.60
CA THR A 115 13.71 20.97 11.08
C THR A 115 12.39 21.09 11.85
N LYS A 116 11.68 19.97 12.07
CA LYS A 116 10.38 19.88 12.76
C LYS A 116 9.22 20.56 12.02
N ASP A 117 9.39 20.85 10.73
CA ASP A 117 8.31 21.29 9.86
C ASP A 117 7.52 20.05 9.37
N LEU A 118 6.73 19.48 10.28
CA LEU A 118 5.97 18.26 10.02
C LEU A 118 4.93 18.40 8.89
N PRO A 119 4.19 19.52 8.75
CA PRO A 119 3.29 19.72 7.61
C PRO A 119 4.02 19.66 6.27
N LYS A 120 5.15 20.36 6.14
CA LYS A 120 5.94 20.37 4.90
C LYS A 120 6.58 19.03 4.60
N ALA A 121 7.07 18.34 5.63
CA ALA A 121 7.60 16.99 5.50
C ALA A 121 6.55 16.01 4.95
N GLU A 122 5.32 16.09 5.45
CA GLU A 122 4.21 15.27 4.98
C GLU A 122 3.83 15.60 3.53
N GLU A 123 3.67 16.89 3.22
CA GLU A 123 3.31 17.34 1.87
C GLU A 123 4.36 16.90 0.84
N ALA A 124 5.63 17.23 1.07
CA ALA A 124 6.73 16.85 0.18
C ALA A 124 6.86 15.32 0.04
N GLY A 125 6.64 14.57 1.13
CA GLY A 125 6.64 13.11 1.08
C GLY A 125 5.48 12.54 0.26
N LYS A 126 4.26 13.05 0.43
CA LYS A 126 3.11 12.65 -0.41
C LYS A 126 3.34 13.01 -1.87
N HIS A 127 3.92 14.17 -2.15
CA HIS A 127 4.29 14.58 -3.51
C HIS A 127 5.34 13.64 -4.10
N ALA A 128 6.40 13.32 -3.35
CA ALA A 128 7.42 12.38 -3.79
C ALA A 128 6.84 11.00 -4.14
N LEU A 129 5.88 10.48 -3.34
CA LEU A 129 5.21 9.20 -3.64
C LEU A 129 4.38 9.23 -4.93
N ARG A 130 3.87 10.40 -5.33
CA ARG A 130 3.18 10.58 -6.63
C ARG A 130 4.16 10.66 -7.78
N ALA A 131 5.30 11.32 -7.54
CA ALA A 131 6.32 11.56 -8.55
C ALA A 131 7.28 10.38 -8.77
N THR A 132 7.29 9.37 -7.89
CA THR A 132 8.17 8.18 -8.04
C THR A 132 7.45 6.86 -7.92
N SER A 133 7.86 5.96 -8.81
CA SER A 133 7.52 4.55 -8.82
C SER A 133 8.67 3.67 -8.32
N ALA A 134 9.93 4.12 -8.43
CA ALA A 134 11.12 3.37 -8.01
C ALA A 134 11.05 2.88 -6.55
N ALA A 135 11.09 1.56 -6.35
CA ALA A 135 10.89 0.93 -5.04
C ALA A 135 11.84 1.43 -3.94
N PRO A 136 13.16 1.62 -4.18
CA PRO A 136 14.08 2.11 -3.16
C PRO A 136 13.73 3.52 -2.64
N LEU A 137 13.35 4.43 -3.54
CA LEU A 137 12.99 5.81 -3.19
C LEU A 137 11.64 5.85 -2.48
N ARG A 138 10.64 5.11 -2.97
CA ARG A 138 9.35 4.95 -2.29
C ARG A 138 9.52 4.42 -0.86
N ALA A 139 10.37 3.41 -0.67
CA ALA A 139 10.67 2.88 0.66
C ALA A 139 11.23 3.96 1.61
N GLN A 140 12.15 4.81 1.11
CA GLN A 140 12.70 5.93 1.88
C GLN A 140 11.64 6.98 2.23
N VAL A 141 10.79 7.34 1.27
CA VAL A 141 9.72 8.33 1.48
C VAL A 141 8.68 7.79 2.46
N LEU A 142 8.27 6.53 2.33
CA LEU A 142 7.36 5.86 3.27
C LEU A 142 7.96 5.79 4.68
N TYR A 143 9.25 5.51 4.80
CA TYR A 143 9.93 5.61 6.11
C TYR A 143 9.84 7.03 6.69
N THR A 144 10.06 8.06 5.86
CA THR A 144 9.98 9.46 6.27
C THR A 144 8.57 9.84 6.71
N LEU A 145 7.53 9.43 5.97
CA LEU A 145 6.13 9.63 6.35
C LEU A 145 5.78 8.90 7.64
N GLY A 146 6.28 7.68 7.84
CA GLY A 146 6.13 6.97 9.11
C GLY A 146 6.74 7.73 10.29
N ARG A 147 7.91 8.36 10.09
CA ARG A 147 8.55 9.22 11.09
C ARG A 147 7.76 10.49 11.37
N VAL A 148 7.12 11.08 10.35
CA VAL A 148 6.23 12.23 10.51
C VAL A 148 4.98 11.86 11.31
N SER A 149 4.31 10.76 10.98
CA SER A 149 3.14 10.27 11.73
C SER A 149 3.48 9.94 13.18
N ASP A 150 4.61 9.29 13.42
CA ASP A 150 5.12 8.97 14.77
C ASP A 150 5.34 10.26 15.58
N ALA A 151 5.94 11.30 14.98
CA ALA A 151 6.13 12.60 15.63
C ALA A 151 4.82 13.35 15.90
N LYS A 152 3.75 13.09 15.12
CA LYS A 152 2.40 13.61 15.35
C LYS A 152 1.60 12.80 16.38
N GLY A 153 2.10 11.66 16.83
CA GLY A 153 1.39 10.74 17.73
C GLY A 153 0.39 9.81 17.01
N ASP A 154 0.34 9.83 15.68
CA ASP A 154 -0.49 8.94 14.87
C ASP A 154 0.23 7.59 14.68
N ARG A 155 0.09 6.73 15.68
CA ARG A 155 0.73 5.41 15.70
C ARG A 155 0.26 4.51 14.57
N GLU A 156 -1.01 4.58 14.19
CA GLU A 156 -1.55 3.70 13.15
C GLU A 156 -0.98 4.05 11.78
N ALA A 157 -0.97 5.34 11.41
CA ALA A 157 -0.37 5.81 10.17
C ALA A 157 1.15 5.55 10.13
N ALA A 158 1.83 5.65 11.28
CA ALA A 158 3.24 5.30 11.41
C ALA A 158 3.48 3.82 11.09
N ARG A 159 2.73 2.90 11.72
CA ARG A 159 2.82 1.45 11.44
C ARG A 159 2.57 1.14 9.96
N LYS A 160 1.52 1.71 9.37
CA LYS A 160 1.18 1.54 7.95
C LYS A 160 2.36 1.94 7.05
N SER A 161 2.92 3.12 7.28
CA SER A 161 4.03 3.65 6.48
C SER A 161 5.33 2.85 6.66
N TYR A 162 5.66 2.43 7.88
CA TYR A 162 6.83 1.58 8.12
C TYR A 162 6.68 0.18 7.52
N ALA A 163 5.50 -0.44 7.63
CA ALA A 163 5.24 -1.73 7.01
C ALA A 163 5.30 -1.65 5.49
N ALA A 164 4.71 -0.61 4.88
CA ALA A 164 4.82 -0.37 3.44
C ALA A 164 6.27 -0.13 3.00
N SER A 165 7.07 0.60 3.80
CA SER A 165 8.52 0.76 3.56
C SER A 165 9.26 -0.58 3.58
N LEU A 166 8.99 -1.45 4.57
CA LEU A 166 9.60 -2.77 4.69
C LEU A 166 9.19 -3.75 3.60
N ALA A 167 7.97 -3.62 3.08
CA ALA A 167 7.50 -4.42 1.95
C ALA A 167 8.31 -4.16 0.67
N LEU A 168 8.83 -2.93 0.51
CA LEU A 168 9.64 -2.53 -0.63
C LEU A 168 11.15 -2.77 -0.39
N ARG A 169 11.62 -2.69 0.86
CA ARG A 169 13.04 -2.87 1.17
C ARG A 169 13.25 -3.29 2.62
N ASP A 170 14.00 -4.37 2.82
CA ASP A 170 14.40 -4.78 4.17
C ASP A 170 15.33 -3.74 4.82
N ASN A 171 15.03 -3.35 6.06
CA ASN A 171 15.79 -2.38 6.82
C ASN A 171 15.60 -2.57 8.33
N ALA A 172 16.70 -2.82 9.04
CA ALA A 172 16.70 -3.06 10.49
C ALA A 172 16.16 -1.89 11.31
N GLU A 173 16.43 -0.63 10.90
CA GLU A 173 15.90 0.54 11.61
C GLU A 173 14.38 0.65 11.43
N VAL A 174 13.87 0.40 10.23
CA VAL A 174 12.43 0.46 9.96
C VAL A 174 11.70 -0.65 10.71
N LYS A 175 12.28 -1.87 10.78
CA LYS A 175 11.78 -2.97 11.64
C LYS A 175 11.66 -2.52 13.10
N ARG A 176 12.74 -1.97 13.67
CA ARG A 176 12.75 -1.47 15.06
C ARG A 176 11.68 -0.40 15.30
N ARG A 177 11.49 0.51 14.33
CA ARG A 177 10.49 1.57 14.39
C ARG A 177 9.07 1.03 14.31
N LEU A 178 8.83 0.06 13.44
CA LEU A 178 7.55 -0.64 13.33
C LEU A 178 7.20 -1.32 14.66
N GLU A 179 8.13 -2.08 15.25
CA GLU A 179 7.92 -2.69 16.57
C GLU A 179 7.64 -1.64 17.66
N SER A 180 8.39 -0.54 17.67
CA SER A 180 8.16 0.57 18.62
C SER A 180 6.79 1.24 18.45
N ALA A 181 6.27 1.25 17.22
CA ALA A 181 4.94 1.75 16.89
C ALA A 181 3.82 0.75 17.20
N GLY A 182 4.15 -0.46 17.69
CA GLY A 182 3.19 -1.51 18.05
C GLY A 182 3.17 -2.71 17.08
N GLY A 183 4.25 -2.95 16.35
CA GLY A 183 4.40 -4.07 15.42
C GLY A 183 3.75 -3.81 14.06
N ALA A 184 3.67 -4.85 13.24
CA ALA A 184 2.94 -4.79 11.96
C ALA A 184 1.56 -4.16 12.17
N PRO A 185 1.11 -3.26 11.28
CA PRO A 185 -0.26 -2.74 11.36
C PRO A 185 -1.18 -3.96 11.43
N SER A 186 -2.15 -3.92 12.36
CA SER A 186 -3.29 -4.82 12.27
C SER A 186 -3.80 -4.72 10.84
N ALA A 187 -3.73 -5.82 10.08
CA ALA A 187 -4.37 -5.87 8.77
C ALA A 187 -5.90 -5.64 8.88
N ALA A 188 -6.43 -5.69 10.10
CA ALA A 188 -7.70 -5.09 10.45
C ALA A 188 -7.54 -3.58 10.62
N GLU A 189 -8.34 -2.78 9.91
CA GLU A 189 -9.33 -1.94 10.61
C GLU A 189 -10.19 -1.07 9.68
N ALA A 190 -9.70 -0.64 8.51
CA ALA A 190 -10.60 -0.07 7.51
C ALA A 190 -11.21 -1.19 6.66
N CYS A 191 -12.51 -1.43 6.82
CA CYS A 191 -13.27 -2.36 5.97
C CYS A 191 -12.79 -3.82 6.07
N ALA A 192 -12.40 -4.26 7.26
CA ALA A 192 -12.02 -5.66 7.49
C ALA A 192 -13.23 -6.60 7.39
N GLU A 193 -14.40 -6.11 7.82
CA GLU A 193 -15.65 -6.85 7.86
C GLU A 193 -16.79 -6.00 7.28
N ALA A 194 -17.77 -6.66 6.68
CA ALA A 194 -19.03 -6.07 6.22
C ALA A 194 -20.12 -7.14 6.19
N ASP A 195 -21.39 -6.76 6.11
CA ASP A 195 -22.49 -7.74 5.99
C ASP A 195 -22.53 -8.38 4.58
N HIS A 196 -22.17 -7.59 3.56
CA HIS A 196 -22.19 -7.97 2.16
C HIS A 196 -21.20 -7.12 1.32
N THR A 197 -21.03 -7.50 0.06
CA THR A 197 -20.00 -6.95 -0.84
C THR A 197 -20.20 -5.46 -1.11
N GLU A 198 -21.43 -4.99 -1.25
CA GLU A 198 -21.72 -3.57 -1.49
C GLU A 198 -21.39 -2.71 -0.26
N ALA A 199 -21.61 -3.22 0.95
CA ALA A 199 -21.20 -2.54 2.18
C ALA A 199 -19.68 -2.48 2.31
N MET A 200 -18.98 -3.57 1.95
CA MET A 200 -17.52 -3.61 1.86
C MET A 200 -17.01 -2.54 0.87
N CYS A 201 -17.58 -2.49 -0.34
CA CYS A 201 -17.22 -1.50 -1.33
C CYS A 201 -17.46 -0.07 -0.88
N ARG A 202 -18.62 0.21 -0.26
CA ARG A 202 -18.92 1.54 0.27
C ARG A 202 -17.87 1.98 1.29
N CYS A 203 -17.48 1.06 2.18
CA CYS A 203 -16.43 1.33 3.15
C CYS A 203 -15.09 1.61 2.47
N LEU A 204 -14.66 0.78 1.50
CA LEU A 204 -13.38 0.94 0.81
C LEU A 204 -13.31 2.26 0.03
N LEU A 205 -14.39 2.62 -0.66
CA LEU A 205 -14.50 3.89 -1.39
C LEU A 205 -14.47 5.11 -0.45
N ALA A 206 -14.96 4.97 0.79
CA ALA A 206 -14.89 6.04 1.79
C ALA A 206 -13.47 6.22 2.37
N HIS A 207 -12.63 5.17 2.33
CA HIS A 207 -11.24 5.19 2.81
C HIS A 207 -10.23 5.30 1.66
N ASN A 208 -10.55 6.09 0.64
CA ASN A 208 -9.72 6.31 -0.54
C ASN A 208 -8.51 7.24 -0.28
N GLU A 209 -7.72 6.97 0.75
CA GLU A 209 -6.47 7.71 0.94
C GLU A 209 -5.33 7.18 0.05
N LEU A 210 -5.56 6.07 -0.65
CA LEU A 210 -4.55 5.37 -1.45
C LEU A 210 -4.50 5.82 -2.92
N PHE A 211 -5.58 6.33 -3.53
CA PHE A 211 -5.54 6.72 -4.95
C PHE A 211 -5.07 8.17 -5.13
N LEU A 212 -3.82 8.29 -5.56
CA LEU A 212 -3.11 9.56 -5.67
C LEU A 212 -3.37 10.35 -6.97
N LEU A 213 -4.06 9.77 -7.96
CA LEU A 213 -4.13 10.30 -9.33
C LEU A 213 -5.47 10.98 -9.71
N GLY A 214 -6.31 11.34 -8.74
CA GLY A 214 -7.57 12.07 -9.00
C GLY A 214 -8.65 11.27 -9.75
N THR A 215 -8.36 10.02 -10.14
CA THR A 215 -9.34 9.08 -10.67
C THR A 215 -10.33 8.68 -9.58
N LYS A 216 -11.63 8.72 -9.90
CA LYS A 216 -12.67 8.24 -8.97
C LYS A 216 -12.57 6.71 -8.88
N PRO A 217 -12.27 6.12 -7.71
CA PRO A 217 -12.15 4.68 -7.62
C PRO A 217 -13.49 3.99 -7.85
N VAL A 218 -13.41 2.81 -8.41
CA VAL A 218 -14.48 1.84 -8.55
C VAL A 218 -14.23 0.67 -7.61
N CYS A 219 -15.30 0.03 -7.19
CA CYS A 219 -15.24 -1.19 -6.40
C CYS A 219 -16.28 -2.16 -6.93
N ARG A 220 -15.85 -3.34 -7.35
CA ARG A 220 -16.75 -4.35 -7.94
C ARG A 220 -16.28 -5.77 -7.67
N PRO A 221 -17.19 -6.74 -7.48
CA PRO A 221 -16.81 -8.14 -7.50
C PRO A 221 -16.30 -8.54 -8.88
N LEU A 222 -15.34 -9.46 -8.93
CA LEU A 222 -14.94 -10.09 -10.19
C LEU A 222 -16.06 -10.99 -10.73
N PRO A 223 -16.06 -11.27 -12.06
CA PRO A 223 -17.14 -12.03 -12.70
C PRO A 223 -17.37 -13.41 -12.08
N VAL A 224 -18.62 -13.86 -12.11
CA VAL A 224 -19.05 -15.19 -11.62
C VAL A 224 -18.40 -16.36 -12.36
N SER A 225 -17.83 -16.13 -13.56
CA SER A 225 -17.06 -17.14 -14.29
C SER A 225 -15.74 -17.51 -13.58
N LEU A 226 -15.30 -16.69 -12.62
CA LEU A 226 -14.16 -17.00 -11.77
C LEU A 226 -14.57 -18.05 -10.71
N VAL A 227 -14.30 -19.32 -11.01
CA VAL A 227 -14.52 -20.42 -10.05
C VAL A 227 -13.46 -20.34 -8.96
N LEU A 228 -13.88 -20.30 -7.68
CA LEU A 228 -12.98 -20.27 -6.51
C LEU A 228 -13.06 -21.56 -5.67
N GLY A 229 -13.76 -22.58 -6.16
CA GLY A 229 -14.02 -23.83 -5.45
C GLY A 229 -15.13 -23.77 -4.40
N THR A 230 -15.66 -22.57 -4.07
CA THR A 230 -16.75 -22.39 -3.10
C THR A 230 -17.47 -21.06 -3.32
N PRO A 231 -18.80 -20.98 -3.11
CA PRO A 231 -19.54 -19.72 -3.15
C PRO A 231 -19.26 -18.82 -1.93
N ARG A 232 -18.57 -19.34 -0.91
CA ARG A 232 -18.21 -18.57 0.28
C ARG A 232 -17.03 -17.63 0.06
N LEU A 233 -16.28 -17.82 -1.03
CA LEU A 233 -15.20 -16.92 -1.41
C LEU A 233 -15.68 -15.99 -2.53
N THR A 234 -15.21 -14.75 -2.51
CA THR A 234 -15.46 -13.76 -3.56
C THR A 234 -14.23 -12.92 -3.73
N VAL A 235 -13.92 -12.52 -4.96
CA VAL A 235 -12.84 -11.57 -5.21
C VAL A 235 -13.43 -10.21 -5.54
N LEU A 236 -12.90 -9.18 -4.91
CA LEU A 236 -13.26 -7.80 -5.11
C LEU A 236 -12.09 -7.06 -5.77
N ARG A 237 -12.36 -6.34 -6.86
CA ARG A 237 -11.41 -5.38 -7.43
C ARG A 237 -11.78 -3.98 -6.94
N TRP A 238 -10.83 -3.27 -6.37
CA TRP A 238 -11.01 -1.92 -5.83
C TRP A 238 -9.88 -0.99 -6.29
N GLY A 239 -10.22 0.09 -6.97
CA GLY A 239 -9.27 1.12 -7.40
C GLY A 239 -9.66 1.81 -8.69
N ALA A 240 -8.68 2.24 -9.49
CA ALA A 240 -8.93 2.90 -10.76
C ALA A 240 -9.81 2.03 -11.69
N PRO A 241 -10.66 2.63 -12.54
CA PRO A 241 -11.34 1.94 -13.63
C PRO A 241 -10.38 1.07 -14.47
N GLU A 242 -10.87 0.03 -15.16
CA GLU A 242 -9.99 -0.87 -15.95
C GLU A 242 -9.43 -0.21 -17.21
N ASP A 243 -10.11 0.82 -17.70
CA ASP A 243 -9.74 1.64 -18.85
C ASP A 243 -8.83 2.81 -18.48
N ASP A 244 -8.65 3.08 -17.18
CA ASP A 244 -7.77 4.13 -16.69
C ASP A 244 -6.44 3.53 -16.22
N SER A 245 -5.32 4.17 -16.64
CA SER A 245 -4.02 3.94 -16.03
C SER A 245 -4.09 4.38 -14.57
N GLY A 246 -3.95 3.44 -13.63
CA GLY A 246 -4.04 3.74 -12.21
C GLY A 246 -3.73 2.55 -11.32
N GLU A 247 -3.99 2.70 -10.03
CA GLU A 247 -3.79 1.63 -9.07
C GLU A 247 -5.08 0.86 -8.84
N ALA A 248 -5.03 -0.48 -8.75
CA ALA A 248 -6.15 -1.31 -8.32
C ALA A 248 -5.68 -2.47 -7.45
N GLU A 249 -6.46 -2.86 -6.45
CA GLU A 249 -6.19 -4.00 -5.58
C GLU A 249 -7.19 -5.13 -5.84
N TYR A 250 -6.70 -6.37 -5.76
CA TYR A 250 -7.52 -7.57 -5.79
C TYR A 250 -7.63 -8.16 -4.39
N LEU A 251 -8.80 -8.08 -3.78
CA LEU A 251 -9.05 -8.51 -2.41
C LEU A 251 -9.82 -9.83 -2.41
N LEU A 252 -9.34 -10.81 -1.65
CA LEU A 252 -10.09 -12.04 -1.38
C LEU A 252 -10.98 -11.83 -0.16
N LEU A 253 -12.26 -12.07 -0.33
CA LEU A 253 -13.27 -12.00 0.71
C LEU A 253 -13.79 -13.41 1.03
N ALA A 254 -14.08 -13.66 2.31
CA ALA A 254 -14.70 -14.89 2.78
C ALA A 254 -15.98 -14.60 3.57
N ARG A 255 -17.03 -15.36 3.30
CA ARG A 255 -18.30 -15.32 4.03
C ARG A 255 -18.26 -16.34 5.17
N ASP A 256 -18.27 -15.83 6.40
CA ASP A 256 -18.33 -16.58 7.65
C ASP A 256 -19.66 -16.30 8.35
N GLY A 257 -20.66 -17.13 8.05
CA GLY A 257 -22.04 -16.87 8.45
C GLY A 257 -22.57 -15.59 7.78
N ASN A 258 -22.99 -14.62 8.59
CA ASN A 258 -23.51 -13.33 8.13
C ASN A 258 -22.41 -12.27 7.92
N VAL A 259 -21.15 -12.58 8.22
CA VAL A 259 -20.05 -11.63 8.11
C VAL A 259 -19.21 -11.95 6.88
N LEU A 260 -18.96 -10.93 6.06
CA LEU A 260 -18.01 -10.95 4.95
C LEU A 260 -16.70 -10.33 5.42
N ARG A 261 -15.60 -11.08 5.34
CA ARG A 261 -14.27 -10.67 5.84
C ARG A 261 -13.28 -10.53 4.70
N ARG A 262 -12.43 -9.50 4.71
CA ARG A 262 -11.21 -9.46 3.88
C ARG A 262 -10.19 -10.43 4.47
N VAL A 263 -9.80 -11.46 3.71
CA VAL A 263 -8.92 -12.54 4.20
C VAL A 263 -7.55 -12.58 3.52
N ALA A 264 -7.39 -11.99 2.34
CA ALA A 264 -6.09 -11.84 1.67
C ALA A 264 -6.08 -10.74 0.60
N GLU A 265 -4.90 -10.29 0.20
CA GLU A 265 -4.64 -9.54 -1.03
C GLU A 265 -4.05 -10.49 -2.07
N LEU A 266 -4.64 -10.52 -3.27
CA LEU A 266 -4.27 -11.42 -4.37
C LEU A 266 -3.31 -10.76 -5.36
N GLY A 267 -3.16 -9.45 -5.28
CA GLY A 267 -2.28 -8.66 -6.14
C GLY A 267 -2.76 -7.22 -6.23
N ARG A 268 -1.92 -6.40 -6.88
CA ARG A 268 -2.15 -4.99 -7.13
C ARG A 268 -1.74 -4.64 -8.55
N ASP A 269 -2.59 -3.92 -9.25
CA ASP A 269 -2.25 -3.20 -10.47
C ASP A 269 -1.69 -1.83 -10.09
N TYR A 270 -0.66 -1.40 -10.80
CA TYR A 270 -0.11 -0.06 -10.67
C TYR A 270 0.47 0.36 -12.01
N GLU A 271 -0.10 1.39 -12.61
CA GLU A 271 0.39 1.96 -13.86
C GLU A 271 0.37 3.49 -13.78
N PRO A 272 1.48 4.14 -13.39
CA PRO A 272 1.55 5.59 -13.24
C PRO A 272 1.77 6.35 -14.57
N GLY A 273 1.86 5.66 -15.71
CA GLY A 273 2.03 6.26 -17.04
C GLY A 273 3.36 5.92 -17.73
N ALA A 274 3.76 6.78 -18.68
CA ALA A 274 4.68 6.47 -19.79
C ALA A 274 6.12 6.03 -19.44
N LEU A 275 6.56 6.17 -18.19
CA LEU A 275 7.88 5.77 -17.73
C LEU A 275 7.79 5.38 -16.24
N GLY A 276 7.86 4.10 -15.87
CA GLY A 276 7.89 3.71 -14.47
C GLY A 276 7.58 2.25 -14.15
N VAL A 277 7.13 2.02 -12.91
CA VAL A 277 6.69 0.72 -12.43
C VAL A 277 5.36 0.32 -13.05
N HIS A 278 5.32 -0.81 -13.71
CA HIS A 278 4.11 -1.49 -14.14
C HIS A 278 3.92 -2.74 -13.29
N ASN A 279 2.90 -2.71 -12.43
CA ASN A 279 2.44 -3.91 -11.74
C ASN A 279 1.14 -4.35 -12.40
N ALA A 280 1.08 -5.62 -12.79
CA ALA A 280 -0.10 -6.23 -13.37
C ALA A 280 -0.41 -7.50 -12.58
N SER A 281 -1.60 -7.54 -12.00
CA SER A 281 -2.07 -8.69 -11.24
C SER A 281 -3.28 -9.32 -11.93
N LYS A 282 -3.31 -10.64 -11.97
CA LYS A 282 -4.41 -11.41 -12.57
C LYS A 282 -4.84 -12.50 -11.62
N VAL A 283 -6.11 -12.49 -11.22
CA VAL A 283 -6.70 -13.62 -10.50
C VAL A 283 -7.12 -14.69 -11.51
N VAL A 284 -6.50 -15.86 -11.42
CA VAL A 284 -6.66 -16.96 -12.39
C VAL A 284 -7.92 -17.77 -12.08
N GLY A 285 -8.24 -17.94 -10.80
CA GLY A 285 -9.35 -18.75 -10.31
C GLY A 285 -8.95 -19.51 -9.06
N GLY A 286 -9.65 -20.58 -8.74
CA GLY A 286 -9.36 -21.39 -7.58
C GLY A 286 -10.13 -22.69 -7.55
N GLU A 287 -9.73 -23.55 -6.62
CA GLU A 287 -10.31 -24.88 -6.47
C GLU A 287 -10.27 -25.33 -5.01
N MET A 288 -11.13 -26.29 -4.68
CA MET A 288 -11.03 -27.03 -3.43
C MET A 288 -10.05 -28.19 -3.60
N ARG A 289 -9.15 -28.38 -2.64
CA ARG A 289 -8.21 -29.51 -2.58
C ARG A 289 -8.31 -30.20 -1.22
N LYS A 290 -8.00 -31.49 -1.20
CA LYS A 290 -7.69 -32.21 0.04
C LYS A 290 -6.20 -32.15 0.34
N SER A 291 -5.82 -31.67 1.51
CA SER A 291 -4.43 -31.65 1.98
C SER A 291 -4.39 -31.99 3.46
N GLY A 292 -3.54 -32.95 3.86
CA GLY A 292 -3.52 -33.44 5.25
C GLY A 292 -4.86 -34.00 5.74
N GLY A 293 -5.70 -34.52 4.83
CA GLY A 293 -7.05 -35.01 5.14
C GLY A 293 -8.10 -33.92 5.38
N ARG A 294 -7.77 -32.65 5.17
CA ARG A 294 -8.67 -31.49 5.34
C ARG A 294 -8.97 -30.86 3.99
N ASP A 295 -10.17 -30.28 3.87
CA ASP A 295 -10.54 -29.48 2.71
C ASP A 295 -9.92 -28.09 2.85
N VAL A 296 -9.20 -27.66 1.82
CA VAL A 296 -8.62 -26.32 1.68
C VAL A 296 -9.04 -25.73 0.34
N PHE A 297 -9.13 -24.42 0.27
CA PHE A 297 -9.48 -23.69 -0.94
C PHE A 297 -8.27 -22.91 -1.41
N VAL A 298 -7.88 -23.10 -2.66
CA VAL A 298 -6.67 -22.52 -3.23
C VAL A 298 -7.08 -21.53 -4.29
N VAL A 299 -6.82 -20.24 -4.05
CA VAL A 299 -7.05 -19.16 -5.01
C VAL A 299 -5.72 -18.80 -5.65
N ARG A 300 -5.65 -18.83 -6.98
CA ARG A 300 -4.45 -18.57 -7.76
C ARG A 300 -4.45 -17.16 -8.33
N SER A 301 -3.31 -16.49 -8.24
CA SER A 301 -3.06 -15.24 -8.93
C SER A 301 -1.67 -15.19 -9.55
N ASP A 302 -1.55 -14.47 -10.66
CA ASP A 302 -0.30 -14.12 -11.29
C ASP A 302 -0.02 -12.64 -10.97
N ILE A 303 1.20 -12.34 -10.53
CA ILE A 303 1.65 -10.97 -10.22
C ILE A 303 2.89 -10.72 -11.07
N ASN A 304 2.85 -9.71 -11.93
CA ASN A 304 3.98 -9.33 -12.76
C ASN A 304 4.32 -7.88 -12.45
N ASN A 305 5.48 -7.68 -11.84
CA ASN A 305 5.99 -6.35 -11.55
C ASN A 305 7.17 -6.08 -12.48
N LEU A 306 7.16 -4.89 -13.04
CA LEU A 306 8.23 -4.36 -13.88
C LEU A 306 8.57 -2.98 -13.37
N ASP A 307 9.82 -2.72 -12.99
CA ASP A 307 10.31 -1.42 -12.56
C ASP A 307 11.37 -0.94 -13.55
N MET A 308 11.03 0.08 -14.33
CA MET A 308 11.99 0.80 -15.18
C MET A 308 12.44 2.04 -14.43
N ASN A 309 13.75 2.19 -14.20
CA ASN A 309 14.28 3.38 -13.55
C ASN A 309 14.06 4.65 -14.40
N LEU A 310 14.27 5.83 -13.80
CA LEU A 310 13.92 7.17 -14.33
C LEU A 310 14.57 7.60 -15.67
N ALA A 311 15.22 6.71 -16.38
CA ALA A 311 15.71 6.93 -17.74
C ALA A 311 15.71 5.65 -18.61
N GLY A 312 15.04 4.58 -18.16
CA GLY A 312 15.08 3.27 -18.84
C GLY A 312 16.49 2.66 -18.87
N LEU A 313 17.39 3.09 -17.98
CA LEU A 313 18.78 2.62 -17.88
C LEU A 313 18.90 1.31 -17.10
N GLU A 314 17.90 1.00 -16.28
CA GLU A 314 17.79 -0.27 -15.56
C GLU A 314 16.34 -0.71 -15.62
N GLU A 315 16.15 -1.98 -15.91
CA GLU A 315 14.86 -2.64 -15.91
C GLU A 315 14.96 -3.82 -14.93
N CYS A 316 14.10 -3.78 -13.93
CA CYS A 316 13.94 -4.83 -12.93
C CYS A 316 12.58 -5.47 -13.10
N PHE A 317 12.49 -6.77 -12.89
CA PHE A 317 11.22 -7.49 -12.91
C PHE A 317 11.09 -8.38 -11.68
N ASP A 318 9.85 -8.66 -11.31
CA ASP A 318 9.47 -9.62 -10.27
C ASP A 318 8.12 -10.24 -10.64
N ASN A 319 8.19 -11.47 -11.17
CA ASN A 319 7.06 -12.25 -11.61
C ASN A 319 6.79 -13.36 -10.61
N ARG A 320 5.54 -13.49 -10.17
CA ARG A 320 5.13 -14.48 -9.19
C ARG A 320 3.86 -15.18 -9.62
N LYS A 321 3.83 -16.49 -9.39
CA LYS A 321 2.59 -17.25 -9.31
C LYS A 321 2.31 -17.48 -7.84
N GLN A 322 1.16 -17.03 -7.38
CA GLN A 322 0.75 -17.09 -6.00
C GLN A 322 -0.42 -18.05 -5.85
N GLU A 323 -0.34 -18.94 -4.86
CA GLU A 323 -1.46 -19.72 -4.35
C GLU A 323 -1.82 -19.20 -2.95
N THR A 324 -3.00 -18.61 -2.82
CA THR A 324 -3.59 -18.24 -1.52
C THR A 324 -4.38 -19.41 -0.98
N VAL A 325 -3.85 -20.05 0.06
CA VAL A 325 -4.41 -21.27 0.65
C VAL A 325 -5.30 -20.89 1.82
N CYS A 326 -6.58 -21.24 1.74
CA CYS A 326 -7.59 -20.89 2.71
C CYS A 326 -8.20 -22.11 3.40
N ALA A 327 -8.34 -22.03 4.72
CA ALA A 327 -9.24 -22.87 5.49
C ALA A 327 -10.48 -22.05 5.84
N LEU A 328 -11.64 -22.49 5.33
CA LEU A 328 -12.88 -21.79 5.63
C LEU A 328 -13.25 -21.96 7.10
N GLY A 329 -13.68 -20.86 7.69
CA GLY A 329 -14.21 -20.84 9.04
C GLY A 329 -15.52 -21.64 9.15
N GLU A 330 -15.81 -22.15 10.35
CA GLU A 330 -17.12 -22.72 10.70
C GLU A 330 -17.67 -21.99 11.92
N GLY A 331 -18.93 -21.54 11.83
CA GLY A 331 -19.60 -20.82 12.92
C GLY A 331 -18.88 -19.53 13.30
N THR A 332 -18.32 -19.48 14.51
CA THR A 332 -17.62 -18.31 15.05
C THR A 332 -16.12 -18.27 14.70
N ARG A 333 -15.56 -19.35 14.13
CA ARG A 333 -14.16 -19.37 13.72
C ARG A 333 -14.02 -18.62 12.38
N PRO A 334 -13.16 -17.60 12.28
CA PRO A 334 -12.97 -16.88 11.03
C PRO A 334 -12.19 -17.72 10.02
N THR A 335 -12.50 -17.55 8.73
CA THR A 335 -11.69 -18.05 7.62
C THR A 335 -10.28 -17.48 7.71
N ARG A 336 -9.28 -18.33 7.46
CA ARG A 336 -7.87 -17.95 7.42
C ARG A 336 -7.29 -18.29 6.07
N CYS A 337 -6.48 -17.39 5.53
CA CYS A 337 -5.81 -17.57 4.26
C CYS A 337 -4.33 -17.20 4.39
N VAL A 338 -3.46 -17.95 3.70
CA VAL A 338 -2.02 -17.70 3.65
C VAL A 338 -1.59 -17.64 2.18
N PRO A 339 -1.07 -16.49 1.69
CA PRO A 339 -0.52 -16.38 0.34
C PRO A 339 0.84 -17.08 0.27
N VAL A 340 1.02 -17.94 -0.74
CA VAL A 340 2.26 -18.67 -1.00
C VAL A 340 2.72 -18.40 -2.43
N PRO A 341 3.87 -17.73 -2.66
CA PRO A 341 4.41 -17.52 -4.00
C PRO A 341 5.06 -18.83 -4.49
N VAL A 342 4.24 -19.75 -5.03
CA VAL A 342 4.66 -21.08 -5.47
C VAL A 342 5.75 -21.02 -6.54
N THR A 343 5.78 -19.97 -7.34
CA THR A 343 6.95 -19.60 -8.14
C THR A 343 7.20 -18.10 -8.02
N ALA A 344 8.47 -17.71 -7.92
CA ALA A 344 8.91 -16.33 -8.03
C ALA A 344 10.15 -16.28 -8.92
N GLU A 345 10.20 -15.32 -9.82
CA GLU A 345 11.35 -15.00 -10.66
C GLU A 345 11.58 -13.51 -10.58
N SER A 346 12.81 -13.10 -10.35
CA SER A 346 13.17 -11.69 -10.36
C SER A 346 14.54 -11.49 -10.96
N GLY A 347 14.78 -10.28 -11.44
CA GLY A 347 16.09 -9.89 -11.93
C GLY A 347 16.13 -8.43 -12.28
N CYS A 348 17.34 -7.93 -12.40
CA CYS A 348 17.61 -6.57 -12.86
C CYS A 348 18.76 -6.60 -13.87
N GLY A 349 18.72 -5.68 -14.81
CA GLY A 349 19.83 -5.44 -15.72
C GLY A 349 19.71 -4.10 -16.43
N PRO A 350 20.68 -3.79 -17.30
CA PRO A 350 20.63 -2.56 -18.08
C PRO A 350 19.33 -2.54 -18.89
N GLY A 351 18.57 -1.47 -18.74
CA GLY A 351 17.49 -1.16 -19.66
C GLY A 351 18.11 -0.60 -20.95
N VAL A 352 17.56 -0.97 -22.09
CA VAL A 352 17.94 -0.37 -23.38
C VAL A 352 16.95 0.74 -23.67
N GLU A 353 17.49 1.92 -23.96
CA GLU A 353 16.75 2.96 -24.67
C GLU A 353 16.38 2.36 -26.03
N PRO A 354 15.09 2.08 -26.32
CA PRO A 354 14.74 1.46 -27.58
C PRO A 354 15.13 2.45 -28.69
N GLU A 355 16.01 2.03 -29.59
CA GLU A 355 16.12 2.74 -30.86
C GLU A 355 14.74 2.70 -31.52
N PRO A 356 14.23 3.84 -32.01
CA PRO A 356 12.89 3.89 -32.58
C PRO A 356 12.85 3.06 -33.88
N GLY A 357 12.56 1.77 -33.75
CA GLY A 357 12.50 0.79 -34.83
C GLY A 357 11.99 -0.59 -34.38
N ASP A 358 10.72 -0.88 -34.71
CA ASP A 358 10.05 -2.16 -35.02
C ASP A 358 10.23 -3.45 -34.18
N LEU A 359 10.95 -3.47 -33.06
CA LEU A 359 10.95 -4.68 -32.22
C LEU A 359 9.66 -4.79 -31.41
N SER A 360 9.01 -5.95 -31.46
CA SER A 360 7.87 -6.24 -30.57
C SER A 360 8.34 -6.28 -29.10
N ALA A 361 7.47 -5.96 -28.15
CA ALA A 361 7.80 -5.99 -26.71
C ALA A 361 8.42 -7.32 -26.26
N LYS A 362 8.01 -8.43 -26.90
CA LYS A 362 8.55 -9.78 -26.65
C LYS A 362 9.98 -9.96 -27.17
N GLU A 363 10.31 -9.37 -28.32
CA GLU A 363 11.67 -9.42 -28.90
C GLU A 363 12.63 -8.53 -28.10
N LEU A 364 12.16 -7.33 -27.71
CA LEU A 364 12.89 -6.43 -26.81
C LEU A 364 13.23 -7.14 -25.48
N LEU A 365 12.26 -7.78 -24.82
CA LEU A 365 12.50 -8.52 -23.57
C LEU A 365 13.50 -9.68 -23.74
N LYS A 366 13.46 -10.36 -24.90
CA LYS A 366 14.37 -11.48 -25.18
C LYS A 366 15.82 -11.00 -25.37
N GLU A 367 16.05 -9.91 -26.09
CA GLU A 367 17.37 -9.31 -26.24
C GLU A 367 17.88 -8.69 -24.93
N ARG A 368 17.01 -7.95 -24.23
CA ARG A 368 17.32 -7.26 -22.96
C ARG A 368 17.85 -8.20 -21.89
N SER A 369 17.30 -9.41 -21.84
CA SER A 369 17.49 -10.29 -20.70
C SER A 369 18.70 -11.22 -20.77
N VAL A 370 19.50 -11.14 -21.83
CA VAL A 370 20.70 -11.99 -22.01
C VAL A 370 21.71 -11.78 -20.87
N ASP A 371 21.83 -10.54 -20.38
CA ASP A 371 22.79 -10.18 -19.32
C ASP A 371 22.14 -9.95 -17.94
N TRP A 372 20.85 -10.22 -17.81
CA TRP A 372 20.15 -9.98 -16.55
C TRP A 372 20.57 -11.00 -15.49
N LYS A 373 20.89 -10.50 -14.30
CA LYS A 373 21.04 -11.37 -13.13
C LYS A 373 19.65 -11.81 -12.69
N ARG A 374 19.23 -12.97 -13.19
CA ARG A 374 17.97 -13.61 -12.82
C ARG A 374 18.18 -14.51 -11.62
N THR A 375 17.22 -14.45 -10.71
CA THR A 375 17.07 -15.43 -9.65
C THR A 375 15.67 -16.02 -9.75
N SER A 376 15.55 -17.29 -9.40
CA SER A 376 14.25 -17.96 -9.34
C SER A 376 14.07 -18.69 -8.04
N LEU A 377 12.82 -18.98 -7.71
CA LEU A 377 12.43 -19.73 -6.53
C LEU A 377 11.14 -20.49 -6.82
N THR A 378 11.12 -21.75 -6.42
CA THR A 378 9.90 -22.55 -6.32
C THR A 378 9.62 -22.84 -4.87
N LEU A 379 8.37 -22.65 -4.44
CA LEU A 379 7.89 -23.06 -3.12
C LEU A 379 6.80 -24.11 -3.27
N SER A 380 6.76 -25.04 -2.34
CA SER A 380 5.65 -26.01 -2.19
C SER A 380 5.04 -25.87 -0.81
N TRP A 381 3.78 -26.26 -0.66
CA TRP A 381 3.11 -26.25 0.63
C TRP A 381 2.30 -27.51 0.88
N ALA A 382 2.10 -27.85 2.15
CA ALA A 382 1.23 -28.93 2.60
C ALA A 382 0.55 -28.54 3.92
N VAL A 383 -0.63 -29.09 4.20
CA VAL A 383 -1.25 -28.95 5.52
C VAL A 383 -0.81 -30.10 6.41
N ALA A 384 -0.12 -29.77 7.50
CA ALA A 384 0.31 -30.73 8.50
C ALA A 384 -0.89 -31.27 9.32
N PRO A 385 -0.75 -32.44 9.99
CA PRO A 385 -1.82 -33.01 10.81
C PRO A 385 -2.37 -32.08 11.89
N ASP A 386 -1.51 -31.20 12.43
CA ASP A 386 -1.86 -30.17 13.43
C ASP A 386 -2.66 -28.99 12.85
N GLY A 387 -2.94 -29.00 11.54
CA GLY A 387 -3.72 -27.97 10.86
C GLY A 387 -2.89 -26.74 10.47
N LYS A 388 -1.56 -26.77 10.59
CA LYS A 388 -0.72 -25.69 10.08
C LYS A 388 -0.40 -25.88 8.60
N LEU A 389 -0.30 -24.77 7.88
CA LEU A 389 0.26 -24.75 6.53
C LEU A 389 1.79 -24.74 6.65
N VAL A 390 2.45 -25.76 6.12
CA VAL A 390 3.91 -25.84 6.05
C VAL A 390 4.33 -25.50 4.63
N VAL A 391 5.10 -24.42 4.48
CA VAL A 391 5.66 -23.97 3.20
C VAL A 391 7.15 -24.31 3.19
N THR A 392 7.60 -24.99 2.14
CA THR A 392 8.97 -25.50 1.99
C THR A 392 9.62 -24.89 0.77
N LYS A 393 10.91 -24.54 0.89
CA LYS A 393 11.74 -24.12 -0.24
C LYS A 393 12.00 -25.31 -1.17
N GLY A 394 11.63 -25.17 -2.44
CA GLY A 394 12.00 -26.08 -3.53
C GLY A 394 13.31 -25.66 -4.18
N ALA A 395 13.35 -25.69 -5.52
CA ALA A 395 14.52 -25.25 -6.30
C ALA A 395 14.63 -23.72 -6.36
N GLY A 396 15.86 -23.21 -6.56
CA GLY A 396 16.12 -21.80 -6.84
C GLY A 396 17.12 -21.11 -5.90
N ASP A 397 17.67 -20.01 -6.39
CA ASP A 397 18.77 -19.23 -5.80
C ASP A 397 18.34 -17.85 -5.26
N ALA A 398 17.06 -17.47 -5.43
CA ALA A 398 16.56 -16.21 -4.88
C ALA A 398 16.64 -16.22 -3.33
N ASN A 399 17.33 -15.22 -2.78
CA ASN A 399 17.60 -15.09 -1.34
C ASN A 399 16.65 -14.10 -0.61
N ALA A 400 15.86 -13.29 -1.32
CA ALA A 400 14.86 -12.35 -0.76
C ALA A 400 13.88 -11.89 -1.87
N PRO A 401 12.60 -11.52 -1.60
CA PRO A 401 11.91 -11.26 -0.32
C PRO A 401 11.10 -12.45 0.24
N THR A 402 11.30 -13.66 -0.28
CA THR A 402 10.47 -14.85 -0.02
C THR A 402 10.89 -15.70 1.17
N ALA A 403 11.99 -15.37 1.86
CA ALA A 403 12.43 -16.12 3.04
C ALA A 403 11.38 -16.14 4.17
N SER A 404 10.57 -15.08 4.27
CA SER A 404 9.45 -15.01 5.24
C SER A 404 8.27 -15.93 4.88
N ALA A 405 8.20 -16.40 3.63
CA ALA A 405 7.14 -17.29 3.17
C ALA A 405 7.43 -18.77 3.50
N VAL A 406 8.69 -19.14 3.80
CA VAL A 406 9.06 -20.50 4.20
C VAL A 406 8.87 -20.66 5.70
N GLY A 407 8.16 -21.70 6.13
CA GLY A 407 7.89 -21.94 7.54
C GLY A 407 6.56 -22.64 7.80
N SER A 408 6.08 -22.53 9.03
CA SER A 408 4.82 -23.10 9.48
C SER A 408 3.88 -21.99 9.92
N PHE A 409 2.69 -21.96 9.31
CA PHE A 409 1.71 -20.89 9.49
C PHE A 409 0.39 -21.48 10.02
N PRO A 410 -0.26 -20.82 10.99
CA PRO A 410 -1.56 -21.27 11.48
C PRO A 410 -2.61 -21.11 10.39
N LEU A 411 -3.28 -22.22 10.01
CA LEU A 411 -4.32 -22.22 8.99
C LEU A 411 -5.69 -22.63 9.57
N PHE A 412 -5.76 -23.68 10.38
CA PHE A 412 -7.00 -24.16 11.03
C PHE A 412 -7.15 -23.74 12.49
#